data_AF-A0A1F7NPH5-F1
#
_entry.id   AF-A0A1F7NPH5-F1
#
_cell.length_a   1.000
_cell.length_b   1.000
_cell.length_c   1.000
_cell.angle_alpha   90.00
_cell.angle_beta   90.00
_cell.angle_gamma   90.00
#
_symmetry.space_group_name_H-M   'P 1'
#
loop_
_entity.id
_entity.type
_entity.pdbx_description
1 polymer ?
#
loop_
_entity_poly.entity_id
_entity_poly.type
_entity_poly.pdbx_seq_one_letter_code
_entity_poly.pdbx_strand_id
1 'polypeptide(L)'
;MAKKKDAVRITCPHCQAKLTVDPDLQAVIAHDPPPVRRTTEDLGAAFKNLQGASARREEAFKESLKSEQTKGQVLDRKLQEAVKKAKDAPDPGPRPIDLD
;
A
#
# COMPACT_ATOMS: atom_id res chain seq x y z
N MET A 1 -19.74 -25.18 -50.82
CA MET A 1 -20.09 -25.23 -49.38
C MET A 1 -18.85 -25.70 -48.63
N ALA A 2 -18.21 -24.82 -47.87
CA ALA A 2 -16.91 -25.13 -47.24
C ALA A 2 -17.09 -26.13 -46.09
N LYS A 3 -16.34 -27.23 -46.17
CA LYS A 3 -16.34 -28.34 -45.22
C LYS A 3 -15.76 -27.84 -43.90
N LYS A 4 -16.61 -27.59 -42.90
CA LYS A 4 -16.23 -27.10 -41.57
C LYS A 4 -15.30 -28.13 -40.92
N LYS A 5 -14.04 -27.77 -40.67
CA LYS A 5 -13.13 -28.63 -39.91
C LYS A 5 -13.46 -28.49 -38.43
N ASP A 6 -13.46 -29.62 -37.72
CA ASP A 6 -13.81 -29.66 -36.31
C ASP A 6 -12.77 -28.89 -35.48
N ALA A 7 -13.24 -28.13 -34.50
CA ALA A 7 -12.38 -27.33 -33.63
C ALA A 7 -11.48 -28.23 -32.77
N VAL A 8 -10.19 -27.90 -32.71
CA VAL A 8 -9.17 -28.68 -32.02
C VAL A 8 -9.01 -28.18 -30.58
N ARG A 9 -9.08 -29.10 -29.61
CA ARG A 9 -8.84 -28.79 -28.20
C ARG A 9 -7.37 -29.06 -27.86
N ILE A 10 -6.65 -28.03 -27.46
CA ILE A 10 -5.25 -28.13 -27.02
C ILE A 10 -5.11 -27.61 -25.59
N THR A 11 -4.14 -28.16 -24.86
CA THR A 11 -3.79 -27.68 -23.52
C THR A 11 -2.57 -26.77 -23.64
N CYS A 12 -2.66 -25.55 -23.10
CA CYS A 12 -1.54 -24.61 -23.13
C CYS A 12 -0.43 -25.10 -22.18
N PRO A 13 0.82 -25.27 -22.65
CA PRO A 13 1.92 -25.75 -21.81
C PRO A 13 2.36 -24.72 -20.74
N HIS A 14 2.04 -23.44 -20.91
CA HIS A 14 2.41 -22.38 -19.98
C HIS A 14 1.45 -22.27 -18.78
N CYS A 15 0.14 -22.28 -19.03
CA CYS A 15 -0.87 -22.05 -17.99
C CYS A 15 -1.82 -23.24 -17.76
N GLN A 16 -1.63 -24.36 -18.45
CA GLN A 16 -2.53 -25.53 -18.41
C GLN A 16 -4.00 -25.22 -18.77
N ALA A 17 -4.26 -24.05 -19.35
CA ALA A 17 -5.59 -23.66 -19.83
C ALA A 17 -6.02 -24.58 -20.99
N LYS A 18 -7.33 -24.89 -21.05
CA LYS A 18 -7.90 -25.58 -22.20
C LYS A 18 -8.24 -24.54 -23.26
N LEU A 19 -7.63 -24.68 -24.44
CA LEU A 19 -7.84 -23.80 -25.58
C LEU A 19 -8.60 -24.56 -26.65
N THR A 20 -9.63 -23.95 -27.22
CA THR A 20 -10.28 -24.44 -28.43
C THR A 20 -9.82 -23.58 -29.60
N VAL A 21 -9.12 -24.20 -30.56
CA VAL A 21 -8.53 -23.54 -31.73
C VAL A 21 -9.27 -24.00 -32.98
N ASP A 22 -9.63 -23.04 -33.82
CA ASP A 22 -10.18 -23.33 -35.14
C ASP A 22 -9.06 -23.36 -36.18
N PRO A 23 -8.87 -24.50 -36.88
CA PRO A 23 -7.79 -24.66 -37.84
C PRO A 23 -7.97 -23.84 -39.13
N ASP A 24 -9.19 -23.43 -39.47
CA ASP A 24 -9.46 -22.67 -40.70
C ASP A 24 -9.19 -21.16 -40.51
N LEU A 25 -9.45 -20.64 -39.29
CA LEU A 25 -9.14 -19.26 -38.92
C LEU A 25 -7.78 -19.09 -38.24
N GLN A 26 -7.09 -20.20 -37.93
CA GLN A 26 -5.84 -20.24 -37.15
C GLN A 26 -5.91 -19.42 -35.85
N ALA A 27 -7.10 -19.37 -35.24
CA ALA A 27 -7.41 -18.50 -34.11
C ALA A 27 -7.93 -19.28 -32.91
N VAL A 28 -7.64 -18.78 -31.71
CA VAL A 28 -8.19 -19.31 -30.46
C VAL A 28 -9.61 -18.79 -30.31
N ILE A 29 -10.60 -19.69 -30.37
CA ILE A 29 -12.02 -19.35 -30.24
C ILE A 29 -12.47 -19.32 -28.78
N ALA A 30 -11.95 -20.23 -27.94
CA ALA A 30 -12.31 -20.29 -26.53
C ALA A 30 -11.08 -20.55 -25.65
N HIS A 31 -11.01 -19.80 -24.56
CA HIS A 31 -10.01 -19.95 -23.51
C HIS A 31 -10.71 -20.25 -22.19
N ASP A 32 -10.61 -21.50 -21.74
CA ASP A 32 -11.04 -21.90 -20.40
C ASP A 32 -9.82 -21.82 -19.46
N PRO A 33 -9.76 -20.83 -18.55
CA PRO A 33 -8.66 -20.69 -17.61
C PRO A 33 -8.53 -21.95 -16.73
N PRO A 34 -7.30 -22.32 -16.31
CA PRO A 34 -7.07 -23.51 -15.52
C PRO A 34 -7.90 -23.48 -14.23
N PRO A 35 -8.42 -24.64 -13.76
CA PRO A 35 -9.09 -24.71 -12.47
C PRO A 35 -8.10 -24.28 -11.39
N VAL A 36 -8.41 -23.18 -10.70
CA VAL A 36 -7.59 -22.66 -9.61
C VAL A 36 -7.48 -23.76 -8.56
N ARG A 37 -6.31 -24.40 -8.49
CA ARG A 37 -6.00 -25.36 -7.44
C ARG A 37 -5.94 -24.57 -6.14
N ARG A 38 -7.03 -24.55 -5.37
CA ARG A 38 -7.06 -23.99 -4.02
C ARG A 38 -6.18 -24.89 -3.15
N THR A 39 -4.89 -24.61 -3.08
CA THR A 39 -3.97 -25.29 -2.17
C THR A 39 -4.24 -24.76 -0.76
N THR A 40 -4.43 -25.68 0.19
CA THR A 40 -4.66 -25.40 1.61
C THR A 40 -3.50 -24.66 2.30
N GLU A 41 -2.37 -24.50 1.61
CA GLU A 41 -1.21 -23.69 2.02
C GLU A 41 -1.52 -22.17 2.11
N ASP A 42 -2.60 -21.72 1.46
CA ASP A 42 -2.96 -20.30 1.36
C ASP A 42 -3.49 -19.72 2.70
N LEU A 43 -4.08 -20.55 3.56
CA LEU A 43 -4.58 -20.09 4.86
C LEU A 43 -3.44 -19.73 5.81
N GLY A 44 -2.37 -20.54 5.85
CA GLY A 44 -1.20 -20.26 6.70
C GLY A 44 -0.44 -19.02 6.25
N ALA A 45 -0.34 -18.79 4.93
CA ALA A 45 0.20 -17.56 4.36
C ALA A 45 -0.66 -16.34 4.69
N ALA A 46 -1.99 -16.48 4.62
CA ALA A 46 -2.92 -15.43 5.03
C ALA A 46 -2.78 -15.05 6.52
N PHE A 47 -2.65 -16.03 7.43
CA PHE A 47 -2.41 -15.76 8.85
C PHE A 47 -1.08 -15.03 9.11
N LYS A 48 0.00 -15.42 8.41
CA LYS A 48 1.30 -14.72 8.52
C LYS A 48 1.21 -13.27 8.04
N ASN A 49 0.50 -13.03 6.94
CA ASN A 49 0.30 -11.67 6.41
C ASN A 49 -0.52 -10.79 7.37
N LEU A 50 -1.55 -11.35 8.01
CA LEU A 50 -2.35 -10.63 9.01
C LEU A 50 -1.55 -10.29 10.27
N GLN A 51 -0.73 -11.22 10.78
CA GLN A 51 0.15 -10.96 11.93
C GLN A 51 1.26 -9.94 11.61
N GLY A 52 1.86 -10.00 10.41
CA GLY A 52 2.83 -9.00 9.98
C GLY A 52 2.24 -7.58 9.91
N ALA A 53 0.97 -7.46 9.54
CA ALA A 53 0.27 -6.18 9.48
C ALA A 53 -0.14 -5.62 10.85
N SER A 54 -0.37 -6.46 11.87
CA SER A 54 -0.62 -5.98 13.25
C SER A 54 0.66 -5.48 13.90
N ALA A 55 1.77 -6.21 13.77
CA ALA A 55 3.05 -5.84 14.35
C ALA A 55 3.54 -4.45 13.85
N ARG A 56 3.46 -4.22 12.53
CA ARG A 56 3.84 -2.92 11.94
C ARG A 56 2.98 -1.75 12.45
N ARG A 57 1.68 -1.98 12.66
CA ARG A 57 0.78 -0.95 13.21
C ARG A 57 1.12 -0.62 14.65
N GLU A 58 1.43 -1.62 15.46
CA GLU A 58 1.83 -1.41 16.86
C GLU A 58 3.18 -0.68 16.98
N GLU A 59 4.14 -0.99 16.12
CA GLU A 59 5.43 -0.28 16.07
C GLU A 59 5.25 1.20 15.72
N ALA A 60 4.52 1.49 14.64
CA ALA A 60 4.22 2.86 14.23
C ALA A 60 3.44 3.64 15.32
N PHE A 61 2.53 2.97 16.03
CA PHE A 61 1.80 3.56 17.14
C PHE A 61 2.72 3.88 18.32
N LYS A 62 3.61 2.95 18.72
CA LYS A 62 4.60 3.17 19.79
C LYS A 62 5.55 4.33 19.46
N GLU A 63 6.00 4.44 18.22
CA GLU A 63 6.83 5.56 17.76
C GLU A 63 6.07 6.89 17.84
N SER A 64 4.82 6.91 17.37
CA SER A 64 3.95 8.08 17.45
C SER A 64 3.76 8.54 18.89
N LEU A 65 3.49 7.63 19.82
CA LEU A 65 3.35 7.94 21.25
C LEU A 65 4.62 8.52 21.87
N LYS A 66 5.79 7.95 21.55
CA LYS A 66 7.09 8.50 22.01
C LYS A 66 7.30 9.91 21.45
N SER A 67 6.92 10.15 20.20
CA SER A 67 7.01 11.49 19.60
C SER A 67 6.10 12.49 20.31
N GLU A 68 4.87 12.12 20.65
CA GLU A 68 3.94 13.00 21.37
C GLU A 68 4.46 13.37 22.77
N GLN A 69 5.01 12.41 23.51
CA GLN A 69 5.59 12.69 24.84
C GLN A 69 6.80 13.62 24.77
N THR A 70 7.66 13.44 23.76
CA THR A 70 8.89 14.25 23.61
C THR A 70 8.60 15.64 23.04
N LYS A 71 7.57 15.80 22.19
CA LYS A 71 7.15 17.09 21.63
C LYS A 71 6.86 18.13 22.72
N GLY A 72 6.17 17.75 23.80
CA GLY A 72 5.87 18.68 24.90
C GLY A 72 7.13 19.29 25.50
N GLN A 73 8.11 18.47 25.88
CA GLN A 73 9.38 18.94 26.45
C GLN A 73 10.19 19.80 25.47
N VAL A 74 10.15 19.47 24.18
CA VAL A 74 10.82 20.25 23.13
C VAL A 74 10.17 21.63 22.99
N LEU A 75 8.84 21.71 23.04
CA LEU A 75 8.12 22.98 22.95
C LEU A 75 8.39 23.87 24.17
N ASP A 76 8.39 23.30 25.38
CA ASP A 76 8.69 24.05 26.60
C ASP A 76 10.10 24.66 26.55
N ARG A 77 11.09 23.87 26.11
CA ARG A 77 12.48 24.33 26.00
C ARG A 77 12.65 25.41 24.92
N LYS A 78 11.98 25.24 23.77
CA LYS A 78 11.93 26.27 22.71
C LYS A 78 11.27 27.56 23.18
N LEU A 79 10.19 27.47 23.97
CA LEU A 79 9.51 28.63 24.54
C LEU A 79 10.44 29.37 25.50
N GLN A 80 11.12 28.65 26.39
CA GLN A 80 12.10 29.25 27.30
C GLN A 80 13.24 29.96 26.55
N GLU A 81 13.77 29.36 25.49
CA GLU A 81 14.80 29.97 24.65
C GLU A 81 14.27 31.20 23.88
N ALA A 82 13.05 31.12 23.33
CA ALA A 82 12.40 32.24 22.66
C ALA A 82 12.13 33.40 23.62
N VAL A 83 11.70 33.12 24.86
CA VAL A 83 11.49 34.13 25.89
C VAL A 83 12.79 34.79 26.32
N LYS A 84 13.89 34.02 26.48
CA LYS A 84 15.21 34.60 26.75
C LYS A 84 15.65 35.50 25.60
N LYS A 85 15.55 35.00 24.37
CA LYS A 85 15.90 35.77 23.16
C LYS A 85 15.06 37.04 23.01
N ALA A 86 13.78 37.02 23.38
CA ALA A 86 12.92 38.19 23.37
C ALA A 86 13.29 39.22 24.45
N LYS A 87 13.81 38.77 25.60
CA LYS A 87 14.33 39.67 26.65
C LYS A 87 15.66 40.32 26.26
N ASP A 88 16.49 39.60 25.52
CA ASP A 88 17.81 40.07 25.06
C ASP A 88 17.72 40.88 23.75
N ALA A 89 16.57 40.87 23.07
CA ALA A 89 16.36 41.62 21.83
C ALA A 89 16.07 43.11 22.12
N PRO A 90 16.61 44.04 21.32
CA PRO A 90 16.22 45.45 21.38
C PRO A 90 14.72 45.61 21.10
N ASP A 91 14.09 46.56 21.79
CA ASP A 91 12.65 46.82 21.72
C ASP A 91 12.18 46.97 20.26
N PRO A 92 11.27 46.10 19.76
CA PRO A 92 10.83 46.12 18.37
C PRO A 92 9.96 47.33 18.00
N GLY A 93 9.77 48.29 18.91
CA GLY A 93 8.89 49.43 18.72
C GLY A 93 7.42 49.03 18.80
N PRO A 94 6.50 50.01 18.75
CA PRO A 94 5.06 49.75 18.86
C PRO A 94 4.57 48.86 17.72
N ARG A 95 3.74 47.86 18.05
CA ARG A 95 3.20 46.94 17.05
C ARG A 95 2.23 47.71 16.15
N PRO A 96 2.19 47.41 14.84
CA PRO A 96 1.27 48.08 13.91
C PRO A 96 -0.22 47.98 14.29
N ILE A 97 -0.60 46.95 15.06
CA ILE A 97 -1.96 46.75 15.59
C ILE A 97 -2.30 47.69 16.74
N ASP A 98 -1.29 48.21 17.45
CA ASP A 98 -1.46 49.13 18.57
C ASP A 98 -1.51 50.61 18.10
N LEU A 99 -1.45 50.87 16.78
CA LEU A 99 -1.45 52.21 16.15
C LEU A 99 -2.84 52.65 15.61
N ASP A 100 -3.91 51.89 15.87
CA ASP A 100 -5.31 52.22 15.54
C ASP A 100 -6.09 52.73 16.75
#